data_AF-A0A2G5B4L6-F1
#
_entry.id   AF-A0A2G5B4L6-F1
#
_cell.length_a   1.000
_cell.length_b   1.000
_cell.length_c   1.000
_cell.angle_alpha   90.00
_cell.angle_beta   90.00
_cell.angle_gamma   90.00
#
_symmetry.space_group_name_H-M   'P 1'
#
loop_
_entity.id
_entity.type
_entity.pdbx_description
1 polymer ?
#
loop_
_entity_poly.entity_id
_entity_poly.type
_entity_poly.pdbx_seq_one_letter_code
_entity_poly.pdbx_strand_id
1 'polypeptide(L)' 'KHRRRTTKEQLSLLEGTFKSTPKPSSEVRKSLAVSLRMTAREVQIWFQNRRAKQK' A
#
# COMPACT_ATOMS: atom_id res chain seq x y z
N LYS A 1 -10.51 -17.32 -0.13
CA LYS A 1 -9.89 -16.29 0.76
C LYS A 1 -10.54 -14.94 0.45
N HIS A 2 -11.35 -14.38 1.36
CA HIS A 2 -12.04 -13.10 1.14
C HIS A 2 -11.00 -11.98 0.92
N ARG A 3 -10.98 -11.37 -0.25
CA ARG A 3 -10.10 -10.23 -0.56
C ARG A 3 -10.65 -9.03 0.23
N ARG A 4 -10.05 -8.70 1.37
CA ARG A 4 -10.38 -7.45 2.06
C ARG A 4 -10.08 -6.31 1.07
N ARG A 5 -11.12 -5.61 0.65
CA ARG A 5 -10.95 -4.38 -0.15
C ARG A 5 -10.39 -3.32 0.80
N THR A 6 -9.27 -2.74 0.43
CA THR A 6 -8.79 -1.50 1.03
C THR A 6 -9.89 -0.45 0.93
N THR A 7 -10.19 0.23 2.04
CA THR A 7 -11.17 1.32 2.06
C THR A 7 -10.67 2.50 1.23
N LYS A 8 -11.57 3.41 0.85
CA LYS A 8 -11.18 4.64 0.11
C LYS A 8 -10.13 5.46 0.87
N GLU A 9 -10.25 5.56 2.19
CA GLU A 9 -9.29 6.26 3.04
C GLU A 9 -7.91 5.59 2.99
N GLN A 10 -7.87 4.27 3.12
CA GLN A 10 -6.62 3.52 3.03
C GLN A 10 -5.98 3.66 1.65
N LEU A 11 -6.81 3.66 0.60
CA LEU A 11 -6.34 3.84 -0.78
C LEU A 11 -5.73 5.23 -0.99
N SER A 12 -6.36 6.28 -0.45
CA SER A 12 -5.87 7.66 -0.55
C SER A 12 -4.46 7.82 0.02
N LEU A 13 -4.21 7.26 1.21
CA LEU A 13 -2.89 7.26 1.84
C LEU A 13 -1.85 6.44 1.05
N LEU A 14 -2.24 5.26 0.57
CA LEU A 14 -1.38 4.42 -0.26
C LEU A 14 -1.00 5.11 -1.58
N GLU A 15 -1.96 5.77 -2.25
CA GLU A 15 -1.71 6.52 -3.47
C GLU A 15 -0.89 7.79 -3.23
N GLY A 16 -1.15 8.52 -2.15
CA GLY A 16 -0.35 9.67 -1.74
C GLY A 16 1.11 9.27 -1.55
N THR A 17 1.35 8.17 -0.84
CA THR A 17 2.72 7.65 -0.64
C THR A 17 3.32 7.09 -1.94
N PHE A 18 2.51 6.48 -2.81
CA PHE A 18 2.97 5.97 -4.10
C PHE A 18 3.50 7.08 -5.02
N LYS A 19 2.88 8.27 -5.00
CA LYS A 19 3.34 9.42 -5.79
C LYS A 19 4.75 9.87 -5.41
N SER A 20 5.06 9.89 -4.12
CA SER A 20 6.40 10.27 -3.64
C SER A 20 7.40 9.10 -3.70
N THR A 21 6.93 7.89 -3.37
CA THR A 21 7.80 6.72 -3.20
C THR A 21 7.16 5.46 -3.81
N PRO A 22 7.28 5.24 -5.14
CA PRO A 22 6.71 4.08 -5.84
C PRO A 22 7.31 2.74 -5.41
N LYS A 23 8.50 2.78 -4.82
CA LYS A 23 9.25 1.64 -4.25
C LYS A 23 9.51 1.90 -2.75
N PRO A 24 8.49 1.73 -1.88
CA PRO A 24 8.65 1.98 -0.45
C PRO A 24 9.63 0.97 0.17
N SER A 25 10.53 1.47 1.00
CA SER A 25 11.45 0.66 1.81
C SER A 25 10.68 -0.14 2.88
N SER A 26 11.38 -1.06 3.56
CA SER A 26 10.78 -1.87 4.63
C SER A 26 10.16 -1.02 5.74
N GLU A 27 10.83 0.05 6.14
CA GLU A 27 10.36 0.99 7.18
C GLU A 27 9.11 1.74 6.74
N VAL A 28 9.09 2.28 5.50
CA VAL A 28 7.91 2.99 4.97
C VAL A 28 6.70 2.04 4.91
N ARG A 29 6.90 0.79 4.49
CA ARG A 29 5.82 -0.22 4.50
C ARG A 29 5.31 -0.53 5.90
N LYS A 30 6.19 -0.61 6.90
CA LYS A 30 5.80 -0.82 8.30
C LYS A 30 5.02 0.38 8.85
N SER A 31 5.48 1.59 8.57
CA SER A 31 4.76 2.82 8.98
C SER A 31 3.36 2.86 8.38
N LEU A 32 3.23 2.60 7.07
CA LEU A 32 1.94 2.53 6.40
C LEU A 32 1.06 1.41 6.95
N ALA A 33 1.63 0.24 7.21
CA ALA A 33 0.90 -0.88 7.81
C ALA A 33 0.25 -0.48 9.14
N VAL A 34 0.98 0.22 10.00
CA VAL A 34 0.46 0.73 11.28
C VAL A 34 -0.63 1.78 11.05
N SER A 35 -0.37 2.80 10.23
CA SER A 35 -1.34 3.88 9.95
C SER A 35 -2.64 3.37 9.31
N LEU A 36 -2.53 2.37 8.43
CA LEU A 36 -3.65 1.82 7.67
C LEU A 36 -4.33 0.65 8.38
N ARG A 37 -3.81 0.20 9.53
CA ARG A 37 -4.21 -1.07 10.18
C ARG A 37 -4.18 -2.25 9.21
N MET A 38 -3.15 -2.29 8.37
CA MET A 38 -2.88 -3.35 7.40
C MET A 38 -1.61 -4.09 7.80
N THR A 39 -1.37 -5.26 7.20
CA THR A 39 -0.08 -5.93 7.32
C THR A 39 0.92 -5.35 6.32
N ALA A 40 2.22 -5.36 6.66
CA ALA A 40 3.27 -4.93 5.73
C ALA A 40 3.25 -5.70 4.40
N ARG A 41 2.77 -6.96 4.42
CA ARG A 41 2.56 -7.78 3.23
C ARG A 41 1.42 -7.29 2.36
N GLU A 42 0.29 -6.86 2.93
CA GLU A 42 -0.80 -6.28 2.15
C GLU A 42 -0.39 -4.96 1.50
N VAL A 43 0.34 -4.11 2.23
CA VAL A 43 0.94 -2.89 1.67
C VAL A 43 1.88 -3.26 0.52
N GLN A 44 2.79 -4.22 0.72
CA GLN A 44 3.70 -4.67 -0.35
C GLN A 44 2.95 -5.14 -1.60
N ILE A 45 1.94 -6.01 -1.45
CA ILE A 45 1.13 -6.52 -2.57
C ILE A 45 0.39 -5.37 -3.26
N TRP A 46 -0.14 -4.42 -2.51
CA TRP A 46 -0.79 -3.24 -3.07
C TRP A 46 0.18 -2.44 -3.96
N PHE A 47 1.39 -2.15 -3.47
CA PHE A 47 2.41 -1.44 -4.24
C PHE A 47 2.88 -2.23 -5.47
N GLN A 48 3.00 -3.56 -5.36
CA GLN A 48 3.31 -4.43 -6.51
C GLN A 48 2.21 -4.38 -7.57
N ASN A 49 0.95 -4.56 -7.18
CA ASN A 49 -0.20 -4.49 -8.08
C ASN A 49 -0.37 -3.09 -8.69
N ARG A 50 -0.14 -2.03 -7.91
CA ARG A 50 -0.23 -0.65 -8.39
C ARG A 50 0.81 -0.34 -9.45
N ARG A 51 2.04 -0.83 -9.29
CA ARG A 51 3.10 -0.73 -10.32
C ARG A 51 2.78 -1.56 -11.56
N ALA A 52 2.27 -2.78 -11.39
CA ALA A 52 1.88 -3.62 -12.53
C ALA A 52 0.78 -2.94 -13.38
N LYS A 53 -0.14 -2.19 -12.75
CA LYS A 53 -1.17 -1.41 -13.44
C LYS A 53 -0.67 -0.08 -14.05
N GLN A 54 0.54 0.38 -13.70
CA GLN A 54 1.17 1.56 -14.32
C GLN A 54 2.02 1.19 -15.54
N LYS A 55 2.16 -0.10 -15.82
CA LYS A 55 2.83 -0.64 -17.00
C LYS A 55 1.78 -0.98 -18.05
#